data_AF-A0A916XV05-F1
#
_entry.id   AF-A0A916XV05-F1
#
_cell.length_a   1.000
_cell.length_b   1.000
_cell.length_c   1.000
_cell.angle_alpha   90.00
_cell.angle_beta   90.00
_cell.angle_gamma   90.00
#
_symmetry.space_group_name_H-M   'P 1'
#
loop_
_entity.id
_entity.type
_entity.pdbx_description
1 polymer ?
#
loop_
_entity_poly.entity_id
_entity_poly.type
_entity_poly.pdbx_seq_one_letter_code
_entity_poly.pdbx_strand_id
1 'polypeptide(L)'
;MRRRVCGSPALAYTGYGRWTEGSVMRQTTLNLPEELVSKAEAYAASHGTTMTALVRSHLEAVTSGGTSPPDDDPLLAYSMRRLSRRDAIKLLGLRDYTGLLILLGDADLPIPRPSAQEIEDQAALFEKLWRQG
;
A
#
# COMPACT_ATOMS: atom_id res chain seq x y z
N MET A 1 11.71 58.78 -45.72
CA MET A 1 11.17 59.67 -44.67
C MET A 1 10.24 58.87 -43.76
N ARG A 2 10.40 59.09 -42.44
CA ARG A 2 9.50 58.77 -41.31
C ARG A 2 9.30 57.30 -40.87
N ARG A 3 9.83 57.09 -39.66
CA ARG A 3 9.66 55.99 -38.70
C ARG A 3 8.19 55.78 -38.32
N ARG A 4 7.85 54.55 -37.95
CA ARG A 4 7.12 54.30 -36.69
C ARG A 4 7.73 53.09 -35.98
N VAL A 5 8.32 53.37 -34.83
CA VAL A 5 8.68 52.40 -33.80
C VAL A 5 7.52 52.40 -32.80
N CYS A 6 6.91 51.25 -32.56
CA CYS A 6 6.13 50.85 -31.38
C CYS A 6 5.91 49.34 -31.56
N GLY A 7 6.19 48.39 -30.67
CA GLY A 7 6.75 48.32 -29.34
C GLY A 7 6.73 46.82 -29.00
N SER A 8 7.82 46.27 -28.48
CA SER A 8 7.80 45.01 -27.73
C SER A 8 7.43 45.37 -26.28
N PRO A 9 6.70 44.54 -25.51
CA PRO A 9 7.18 43.18 -25.22
C PRO A 9 6.12 42.08 -25.04
N ALA A 10 6.64 40.86 -25.08
CA ALA A 10 6.20 39.72 -24.28
C ALA A 10 4.71 39.32 -24.35
N LEU A 11 4.42 38.35 -25.23
CA LEU A 11 3.76 37.14 -24.76
C LEU A 11 4.55 35.93 -25.26
N ALA A 12 5.23 35.31 -24.30
CA ALA A 12 5.76 33.98 -24.41
C ALA A 12 4.62 33.01 -24.76
N TYR A 13 4.83 32.16 -25.76
CA TYR A 13 4.39 30.76 -25.70
C TYR A 13 5.23 29.96 -26.70
N THR A 14 6.50 29.78 -26.34
CA THR A 14 7.28 28.63 -26.78
C THR A 14 6.65 27.38 -26.17
N GLY A 15 6.35 26.37 -26.98
CA GLY A 15 5.96 25.09 -26.42
C GLY A 15 5.34 24.11 -27.40
N TYR A 16 6.19 23.46 -28.19
CA TYR A 16 5.93 22.12 -28.72
C TYR A 16 5.39 21.20 -27.61
N GLY A 17 4.41 20.36 -27.92
CA GLY A 17 4.06 19.26 -27.01
C GLY A 17 2.69 18.65 -27.24
N ARG A 18 2.48 18.07 -28.41
CA ARG A 18 1.53 16.95 -28.52
C ARG A 18 2.13 15.81 -27.70
N TRP A 19 1.64 15.60 -26.48
CA TRP A 19 1.87 14.38 -25.72
C TRP A 19 0.51 13.79 -25.38
N THR A 20 0.06 12.85 -26.20
CA THR A 20 -0.60 11.68 -25.63
C THR A 20 0.47 11.01 -24.77
N GLU A 21 0.46 11.29 -23.47
CA GLU A 21 1.20 10.48 -22.51
C GLU A 21 0.50 9.11 -22.46
N GLY A 22 0.74 8.31 -23.49
CA GLY A 22 0.50 6.89 -23.43
C GLY A 22 1.39 6.38 -22.31
N SER A 23 0.77 5.77 -21.30
CA SER A 23 1.43 5.23 -20.11
C SER A 23 2.79 4.64 -20.45
N VAL A 24 3.88 5.26 -20.00
CA VAL A 24 5.23 4.78 -20.30
C VAL A 24 5.42 3.42 -19.63
N MET A 25 5.22 2.33 -20.39
CA MET A 25 5.51 0.98 -19.91
C MET A 25 7.00 0.73 -20.01
N ARG A 26 7.64 0.42 -18.87
CA ARG A 26 9.04 0.02 -18.81
C ARG A 26 9.14 -1.50 -18.75
N GLN A 27 10.00 -2.08 -19.60
CA GLN A 27 10.36 -3.49 -19.49
C GLN A 27 11.40 -3.66 -18.38
N THR A 28 11.24 -4.67 -17.55
CA THR A 28 12.13 -4.99 -16.43
C THR A 28 12.29 -6.49 -16.32
N THR A 29 13.51 -6.97 -16.11
CA THR A 29 13.81 -8.37 -15.86
C THR A 29 13.98 -8.59 -14.37
N LEU A 30 13.24 -9.55 -13.80
CA LEU A 30 13.29 -9.90 -12.38
C LEU A 30 13.80 -11.34 -12.26
N ASN A 31 14.73 -11.57 -11.34
CA ASN A 31 15.19 -12.92 -11.03
C ASN A 31 14.31 -13.50 -9.92
N LEU A 32 13.56 -14.56 -10.25
CA LEU A 32 12.62 -15.22 -9.36
C LEU A 32 12.94 -16.71 -9.27
N PRO A 33 12.67 -17.38 -8.14
CA PRO A 33 12.76 -18.84 -8.06
C PRO A 33 11.82 -19.51 -9.07
N GLU A 34 12.29 -20.56 -9.74
CA GLU A 34 11.51 -21.30 -10.76
C GLU A 34 10.16 -21.79 -10.22
N GLU A 35 10.16 -22.31 -9.00
CA GLU A 35 8.96 -22.75 -8.27
C GLU A 35 7.89 -21.65 -8.14
N LEU A 36 8.31 -20.41 -7.99
CA LEU A 36 7.41 -19.26 -7.85
C LEU A 36 6.85 -18.84 -9.21
N VAL A 37 7.69 -18.85 -10.25
CA VAL A 37 7.28 -18.55 -11.62
C VAL A 37 6.25 -19.58 -12.09
N SER A 38 6.52 -20.86 -11.91
CA SER A 38 5.62 -21.97 -12.28
C SER A 38 4.24 -21.84 -11.61
N LYS A 39 4.21 -21.52 -10.31
CA LYS A 39 2.94 -21.29 -9.59
C LYS A 39 2.19 -20.05 -10.08
N ALA A 40 2.91 -18.96 -10.37
CA ALA A 40 2.30 -17.73 -10.87
C ALA A 40 1.70 -17.92 -12.26
N GLU A 41 2.36 -18.69 -13.13
CA GLU A 41 1.84 -19.03 -14.47
C GLU A 41 0.61 -19.92 -14.40
N ALA A 42 0.62 -20.96 -13.56
CA ALA A 42 -0.53 -21.83 -13.35
C ALA A 42 -1.75 -21.03 -12.84
N TYR A 43 -1.53 -20.14 -11.88
CA TYR A 43 -2.57 -19.24 -11.37
C TYR A 43 -3.08 -18.27 -12.45
N ALA A 44 -2.17 -17.71 -13.25
CA ALA A 44 -2.54 -16.80 -14.32
C ALA A 44 -3.45 -17.49 -15.37
N ALA A 45 -3.09 -18.71 -15.75
CA ALA A 45 -3.86 -19.53 -16.69
C ALA A 45 -5.26 -19.88 -16.15
N SER A 46 -5.38 -20.22 -14.85
CA SER A 46 -6.67 -20.56 -14.26
C SER A 46 -7.59 -19.36 -14.07
N HIS A 47 -7.03 -18.17 -13.90
CA HIS A 47 -7.77 -16.93 -13.63
C HIS A 47 -7.91 -16.00 -14.85
N GLY A 48 -7.47 -16.42 -16.03
CA GLY A 48 -7.55 -15.60 -17.26
C GLY A 48 -6.77 -14.28 -17.16
N THR A 49 -5.70 -14.27 -16.36
CA THR A 49 -4.83 -13.11 -16.17
C THR A 49 -3.43 -13.41 -16.72
N THR A 50 -2.52 -12.45 -16.63
CA THR A 50 -1.12 -12.62 -17.04
C THR A 50 -0.20 -12.48 -15.84
N MET A 51 0.94 -13.18 -15.85
CA MET A 51 1.96 -13.02 -14.82
C MET A 51 2.37 -11.55 -14.65
N THR A 52 2.47 -10.79 -15.75
CA THR A 52 2.76 -9.36 -15.72
C THR A 52 1.67 -8.55 -15.03
N ALA A 53 0.39 -8.91 -15.19
CA ALA A 53 -0.71 -8.27 -14.47
C ALA A 53 -0.67 -8.57 -12.96
N LEU A 54 -0.31 -9.81 -12.58
CA LEU A 54 -0.12 -10.18 -11.18
C LEU A 54 1.01 -9.37 -10.54
N VAL A 55 2.17 -9.30 -11.21
CA VAL A 55 3.33 -8.53 -10.74
C VAL A 55 2.98 -7.04 -10.67
N ARG A 56 2.31 -6.50 -11.68
CA ARG A 56 1.85 -5.10 -11.67
C ARG A 56 0.93 -4.83 -10.48
N SER A 57 -0.12 -5.64 -10.31
CA SER A 57 -1.08 -5.48 -9.22
C SER A 57 -0.39 -5.55 -7.86
N HIS A 58 0.56 -6.47 -7.69
CA HIS A 58 1.33 -6.57 -6.45
C HIS A 58 2.22 -5.34 -6.23
N LEU A 59 2.93 -4.90 -7.27
CA LEU A 59 3.77 -3.70 -7.21
C LEU A 59 2.95 -2.44 -6.94
N GLU A 60 1.78 -2.29 -7.54
CA GLU A 60 0.83 -1.20 -7.26
C GLU A 60 0.38 -1.25 -5.79
N ALA A 61 0.00 -2.42 -5.27
CA ALA A 61 -0.42 -2.56 -3.87
C ALA A 61 0.68 -2.15 -2.88
N VAL A 62 1.95 -2.53 -3.14
CA VAL A 62 3.06 -2.20 -2.23
C VAL A 62 3.61 -0.78 -2.42
N THR A 63 3.47 -0.19 -3.61
CA THR A 63 3.96 1.18 -3.91
C THR A 63 2.92 2.27 -3.72
N SER A 64 1.63 1.94 -3.65
CA SER A 64 0.53 2.90 -3.40
C SER A 64 0.51 3.50 -1.99
N GLY A 65 1.56 3.32 -1.19
CA GLY A 65 1.86 4.16 -0.03
C GLY A 65 0.66 4.46 0.86
N GLY A 66 0.04 3.43 1.45
CA GLY A 66 -0.96 3.60 2.51
C GLY A 66 -2.41 3.79 2.06
N THR A 67 -2.76 3.52 0.80
CA THR A 67 -4.16 3.34 0.39
C THR A 67 -4.30 1.96 -0.26
N SER A 68 -4.58 0.94 0.56
CA SER A 68 -5.10 -0.32 0.04
C SER A 68 -6.42 -0.05 -0.70
N PRO A 69 -6.74 -0.82 -1.76
CA PRO A 69 -8.07 -0.75 -2.37
C PRO A 69 -9.16 -0.93 -1.28
N PRO A 70 -10.29 -0.21 -1.37
CA PRO A 70 -11.33 -0.17 -0.34
C PRO A 70 -12.13 -1.48 -0.16
N ASP A 71 -11.71 -2.59 -0.80
CA ASP A 71 -12.43 -3.86 -0.79
C ASP A 71 -11.86 -4.92 0.18
N ASP A 72 -10.66 -4.73 0.73
CA ASP A 72 -10.21 -5.59 1.84
C ASP A 72 -10.76 -5.01 3.15
N ASP A 73 -11.69 -5.73 3.78
CA ASP A 73 -12.18 -5.41 5.13
C ASP A 73 -10.97 -5.14 6.05
N PRO A 74 -10.83 -3.93 6.64
CA PRO A 74 -9.68 -3.56 7.46
C PRO A 74 -9.46 -4.53 8.64
N LEU A 75 -10.52 -5.21 9.10
CA LEU A 75 -10.42 -6.25 10.13
C LEU A 75 -9.73 -7.51 9.61
N LEU A 76 -10.04 -7.93 8.38
CA LEU A 76 -9.41 -9.05 7.69
C LEU A 76 -7.94 -8.74 7.34
N ALA A 77 -7.65 -7.52 6.89
CA ALA A 77 -6.28 -7.10 6.60
C ALA A 77 -5.39 -7.14 7.86
N TYR A 78 -5.95 -6.80 9.03
CA TYR A 78 -5.25 -6.91 10.31
C TYR A 78 -5.00 -8.37 10.73
N SER A 79 -6.01 -9.25 10.62
CA SER A 79 -5.85 -10.67 10.96
C SER A 79 -4.78 -11.37 10.12
N MET A 80 -4.66 -10.97 8.85
CA MET A 80 -3.63 -11.45 7.92
C MET A 80 -2.25 -10.79 8.09
N ARG A 81 -2.04 -9.95 9.10
CA ARG A 81 -0.81 -9.15 9.31
C ARG A 81 -0.41 -8.25 8.13
N ARG A 82 -1.36 -7.90 7.26
CA ARG A 82 -1.15 -6.94 6.16
C ARG A 82 -1.30 -5.50 6.63
N LEU A 83 -2.03 -5.30 7.73
CA LEU A 83 -2.26 -4.01 8.35
C LEU A 83 -1.66 -3.96 9.77
N SER A 84 -1.06 -2.83 10.14
CA SER A 84 -0.52 -2.64 11.48
C SER A 84 -1.65 -2.46 12.51
N ARG A 85 -1.40 -2.78 13.78
CA ARG A 85 -2.38 -2.57 14.87
C ARG A 85 -2.87 -1.12 14.94
N ARG A 86 -1.96 -0.16 14.83
CA ARG A 86 -2.28 1.27 14.94
C ARG A 86 -3.13 1.74 13.76
N ASP A 87 -2.85 1.24 12.57
CA ASP A 87 -3.59 1.62 11.37
C ASP A 87 -4.96 0.95 11.35
N ALA A 88 -5.08 -0.30 11.80
CA ALA A 88 -6.36 -0.98 12.00
C ALA A 88 -7.26 -0.23 12.98
N ILE A 89 -6.73 0.18 14.15
CA ILE A 89 -7.48 0.97 15.15
C ILE A 89 -7.98 2.29 14.54
N LYS A 90 -7.14 3.00 13.77
CA LYS A 90 -7.52 4.26 13.13
C LYS A 90 -8.58 4.06 12.04
N LEU A 91 -8.40 3.08 11.16
CA LEU A 91 -9.32 2.82 10.04
C LEU A 91 -10.68 2.31 10.50
N LEU A 92 -10.71 1.52 11.57
CA LEU A 92 -11.94 1.01 12.19
C LEU A 92 -12.58 2.01 13.18
N GLY A 93 -11.98 3.19 13.38
CA GLY A 93 -12.50 4.19 14.32
C GLY A 93 -12.52 3.73 15.77
N LEU A 94 -11.65 2.79 16.15
CA LEU A 94 -11.62 2.18 17.47
C LEU A 94 -10.86 3.04 18.45
N ARG A 95 -11.28 2.97 19.72
CA ARG A 95 -10.61 3.68 20.81
C ARG A 95 -9.24 3.07 21.13
N ASP A 96 -9.17 1.75 21.11
CA ASP A 96 -8.00 1.01 21.58
C ASP A 96 -7.93 -0.42 21.00
N TYR A 97 -6.88 -1.13 21.40
CA TYR A 97 -6.63 -2.51 21.01
C TYR A 97 -7.72 -3.47 21.50
N THR A 98 -8.35 -3.18 22.65
CA THR A 98 -9.46 -4.00 23.17
C THR A 98 -10.63 -4.02 22.21
N GLY A 99 -11.03 -2.86 21.67
CA GLY A 99 -12.07 -2.77 20.65
C GLY A 99 -11.75 -3.60 19.40
N LEU A 100 -10.47 -3.66 19.01
CA LEU A 100 -10.03 -4.44 17.85
C LEU A 100 -10.15 -5.95 18.12
N LEU A 101 -9.81 -6.40 19.32
CA LEU A 101 -9.94 -7.81 19.72
C LEU A 101 -11.40 -8.27 19.79
N ILE A 102 -12.30 -7.39 20.25
CA ILE A 102 -13.74 -7.68 20.28
C ILE A 102 -14.26 -7.88 18.85
N LEU A 103 -13.96 -6.96 17.93
CA LEU A 103 -14.39 -7.10 16.53
C LEU A 103 -13.83 -8.36 15.86
N LEU A 104 -12.56 -8.71 16.14
CA LEU A 104 -11.99 -9.96 15.63
C LEU A 104 -12.72 -11.20 16.16
N GLY A 105 -13.10 -11.19 17.43
CA GLY A 105 -13.89 -12.27 18.04
C GLY A 105 -15.30 -12.36 17.46
N ASP A 106 -15.99 -11.23 17.30
CA ASP A 106 -17.33 -11.16 16.72
C ASP A 106 -17.35 -11.66 15.25
N ALA A 107 -16.26 -11.42 14.51
CA ALA A 107 -16.08 -11.84 13.13
C ALA A 107 -15.49 -13.27 12.99
N ASP A 108 -15.25 -13.99 14.09
CA ASP A 108 -14.60 -15.30 14.12
C ASP A 108 -13.24 -15.34 13.36
N LEU A 109 -12.49 -14.23 13.45
CA LEU A 109 -11.20 -14.07 12.77
C LEU A 109 -10.03 -14.42 13.68
N PRO A 110 -8.95 -15.01 13.13
CA PRO A 110 -7.78 -15.37 13.93
C PRO A 110 -7.07 -14.13 14.45
N ILE A 111 -6.89 -14.06 15.76
CA ILE A 111 -6.10 -13.00 16.40
C ILE A 111 -4.62 -13.22 16.04
N PRO A 112 -3.95 -12.25 15.39
CA PRO A 112 -2.55 -12.41 15.05
C PRO A 112 -1.72 -12.46 16.34
N ARG A 113 -0.86 -13.47 16.47
CA ARG A 113 0.08 -13.53 17.60
C ARG A 113 0.95 -12.26 17.59
N PRO A 114 1.23 -11.62 18.73
CA PRO A 114 2.21 -10.55 18.79
C PRO A 114 3.61 -11.08 18.45
N SER A 115 4.45 -10.23 17.87
CA SER A 115 5.86 -10.53 17.62
C SER A 115 6.65 -10.56 18.93
N ALA A 116 7.83 -11.21 18.91
CA ALA A 116 8.70 -11.27 20.10
C ALA A 116 9.07 -9.87 20.63
N GLN A 117 9.37 -8.93 19.73
CA GLN A 117 9.66 -7.55 20.10
C GLN A 117 8.47 -6.87 20.79
N GLU A 118 7.25 -7.04 20.28
CA GLU A 118 6.06 -6.45 20.91
C GLU A 118 5.79 -7.03 22.30
N ILE A 119 6.09 -8.32 22.51
CA ILE A 119 5.97 -8.97 23.82
C ILE A 119 6.98 -8.38 24.80
N GLU A 120 8.23 -8.18 24.37
CA GLU A 120 9.28 -7.56 25.18
C GLU A 120 8.91 -6.10 25.54
N ASP A 121 8.44 -5.32 24.56
CA ASP A 121 7.99 -3.95 24.77
C ASP A 121 6.81 -3.89 25.77
N GLN A 122 5.88 -4.85 25.68
CA GLN A 122 4.75 -4.98 26.61
C GLN A 122 5.20 -5.35 28.03
N ALA A 123 6.15 -6.28 28.16
CA ALA A 123 6.71 -6.66 29.45
C ALA A 123 7.47 -5.49 30.11
N ALA A 124 8.27 -4.77 29.34
CA ALA A 124 8.98 -3.59 29.82
C ALA A 124 8.03 -2.47 30.25
N LEU A 125 6.96 -2.23 29.48
CA LEU A 125 5.91 -1.27 29.85
C LEU A 125 5.22 -1.68 31.15
N PHE A 126 4.89 -2.96 31.32
CA PHE A 126 4.27 -3.48 32.54
C PHE A 126 5.18 -3.26 33.76
N GLU A 127 6.46 -3.64 33.68
CA GLU A 127 7.41 -3.41 34.78
C GLU A 127 7.52 -1.93 35.15
N LYS A 128 7.53 -1.05 34.15
CA LYS A 128 7.59 0.40 34.37
C LYS A 128 6.36 0.91 35.12
N LEU A 129 5.16 0.47 34.72
CA LEU A 129 3.91 0.83 35.39
C LEU A 129 3.85 0.27 36.82
N TRP A 130 4.34 -0.97 37.02
CA TRP A 130 4.37 -1.62 38.32
C TRP A 130 5.28 -0.92 39.33
N ARG A 131 6.41 -0.36 38.89
CA ARG A 131 7.32 0.41 39.76
C ARG A 131 6.83 1.84 40.05
N GLN A 132 5.83 2.32 39.32
CA GLN A 132 5.26 3.67 39.46
C GLN A 132 3.97 3.69 40.31
N GLY A 133 3.37 2.52 40.58
CA GLY A 133 2.27 2.34 41.53
C GLY A 133 2.77 2.00 42.92
#